data_AF-A0A948E803-F1
#
_entry.id   AF-A0A948E803-F1
#
_cell.length_a   1.000
_cell.length_b   1.000
_cell.length_c   1.000
_cell.angle_alpha   90.00
_cell.angle_beta   90.00
_cell.angle_gamma   90.00
#
_symmetry.space_group_name_H-M   'P 1'
#
loop_
_entity.id
_entity.type
_entity.pdbx_description
1 polymer ?
#
loop_
_entity_poly.entity_id
_entity_poly.type
_entity_poly.pdbx_seq_one_letter_code
_entity_poly.pdbx_strand_id
1 'polypeptide(L)'
;MKKWFLCVLCLFLGGCLSKTESSETCGDMVVDPGEECDGYNHGGLFCQELGYYGGVLSCNDDCTLDISRCLPYGRCGDQTVQPLNESCDGTDMADTLCASIGYM
;
A
#
# COMPACT_ATOMS: atom_id res chain seq x y z
N MET A 1 -24.53 -45.41 17.23
CA MET A 1 -25.96 -45.61 16.86
C MET A 1 -26.61 -44.24 16.71
N LYS A 2 -27.32 -44.02 15.59
CA LYS A 2 -28.00 -42.78 15.12
C LYS A 2 -27.13 -41.61 14.62
N LYS A 3 -26.59 -41.75 13.41
CA LYS A 3 -26.51 -40.67 12.40
C LYS A 3 -26.60 -41.27 10.99
N TRP A 4 -27.62 -42.11 10.75
CA TRP A 4 -27.88 -42.73 9.45
C TRP A 4 -29.28 -42.41 8.92
N PHE A 5 -29.76 -41.20 9.17
CA PHE A 5 -31.00 -40.69 8.57
C PHE A 5 -30.91 -39.17 8.56
N LEU A 6 -30.54 -38.62 7.41
CA LEU A 6 -30.84 -37.27 6.88
C LEU A 6 -29.86 -36.96 5.74
N CYS A 7 -29.86 -37.85 4.74
CA CYS A 7 -29.18 -37.64 3.44
C CYS A 7 -30.21 -37.36 2.32
N VAL A 8 -31.43 -36.94 2.66
CA VAL A 8 -32.50 -36.73 1.67
C VAL A 8 -33.37 -35.53 2.07
N LEU A 9 -32.82 -34.31 2.04
CA LEU A 9 -33.55 -33.05 1.76
C LEU A 9 -32.66 -31.78 1.77
N CYS A 10 -31.56 -31.74 1.00
CA CYS A 10 -30.87 -30.47 0.72
C CYS A 10 -30.40 -30.42 -0.74
N LEU A 11 -31.28 -30.84 -1.66
CA LEU A 11 -31.00 -30.91 -3.10
C LEU A 11 -31.39 -29.65 -3.90
N PHE A 12 -31.77 -28.52 -3.30
CA PHE A 12 -32.15 -27.33 -4.09
C PHE A 12 -31.77 -25.94 -3.56
N LEU A 13 -30.93 -25.80 -2.53
CA LEU A 13 -30.40 -24.49 -2.12
C LEU A 13 -28.92 -24.59 -1.73
N GLY A 14 -28.14 -25.25 -2.59
CA GLY A 14 -26.67 -25.22 -2.51
C GLY A 14 -26.15 -23.88 -3.02
N GLY A 15 -26.34 -22.81 -2.25
CA GLY A 15 -25.49 -21.65 -2.41
C GLY A 15 -24.04 -22.10 -2.22
N CYS A 16 -23.17 -21.78 -3.17
CA CYS A 16 -21.74 -21.91 -2.96
C CYS A 16 -21.39 -20.97 -1.80
N LEU A 17 -21.30 -21.50 -0.58
CA LEU A 17 -20.46 -20.91 0.45
C LEU A 17 -19.02 -21.27 0.04
N SER A 18 -18.56 -20.71 -1.08
CA SER A 18 -17.13 -20.53 -1.29
C SER A 18 -16.73 -19.59 -0.18
N LYS A 19 -16.32 -20.16 0.95
CA LYS A 19 -15.38 -19.50 1.82
C LYS A 19 -14.20 -19.24 0.90
N THR A 20 -14.17 -18.05 0.32
CA THR A 20 -12.95 -17.48 -0.22
C THR A 20 -12.08 -17.36 1.02
N GLU A 21 -11.38 -18.44 1.34
CA GLU A 21 -10.09 -18.33 1.98
C GLU A 21 -9.30 -17.51 0.96
N SER A 22 -9.38 -16.17 1.08
CA SER A 22 -8.24 -15.35 0.71
C SER A 22 -7.13 -15.88 1.60
N SER A 23 -6.43 -16.91 1.12
CA SER A 23 -5.02 -17.00 1.42
C SER A 23 -4.51 -15.66 0.92
N GLU A 24 -4.41 -14.68 1.82
CA GLU A 24 -3.73 -13.42 1.55
C GLU A 24 -2.32 -13.86 1.16
N THR A 25 -2.06 -13.89 -0.15
CA THR A 25 -0.93 -14.63 -0.72
C THR A 25 0.30 -13.77 -0.80
N CYS A 26 0.47 -12.89 0.18
CA CYS A 26 1.61 -12.00 0.26
C CYS A 26 2.92 -12.72 -0.09
N GLY A 27 3.57 -12.24 -1.15
CA GLY A 27 4.74 -12.84 -1.78
C GLY A 27 4.45 -13.60 -3.08
N ASP A 28 3.29 -13.46 -3.72
CA ASP A 28 2.98 -14.08 -5.02
C ASP A 28 3.23 -13.17 -6.23
N MET A 29 3.74 -11.96 -5.99
CA MET A 29 4.04 -10.88 -6.94
C MET A 29 2.80 -10.21 -7.57
N VAL A 30 1.60 -10.48 -7.05
CA VAL A 30 0.35 -9.86 -7.47
C VAL A 30 -0.23 -9.10 -6.28
N VAL A 31 -0.62 -7.84 -6.50
CA VAL A 31 -1.30 -7.07 -5.43
C VAL A 31 -2.76 -7.49 -5.40
N ASP A 32 -3.14 -8.28 -4.40
CA ASP A 32 -4.51 -8.75 -4.19
C ASP A 32 -5.38 -7.76 -3.39
N PRO A 33 -6.73 -7.91 -3.39
CA PRO A 33 -7.59 -7.07 -2.57
C PRO A 33 -7.27 -7.21 -1.07
N GLY A 34 -6.72 -6.15 -0.49
CA GLY A 34 -6.30 -6.10 0.92
C GLY A 34 -4.80 -5.87 1.11
N GLU A 35 -4.01 -6.04 0.06
CA GLU A 35 -2.57 -5.78 0.06
C GLU A 35 -2.27 -4.37 -0.47
N GLU A 36 -1.23 -3.73 0.09
CA GLU A 36 -0.74 -2.44 -0.43
C GLU A 36 0.36 -2.65 -1.49
N CYS A 37 1.06 -3.77 -1.40
CA CYS A 37 2.11 -4.22 -2.31
C CYS A 37 2.27 -5.73 -2.22
N ASP A 38 2.97 -6.34 -3.18
CA ASP A 38 3.44 -7.72 -3.09
C ASP A 38 4.84 -7.83 -3.71
N GLY A 39 5.85 -8.14 -2.88
CA GLY A 39 7.23 -8.28 -3.32
C GLY A 39 7.78 -6.97 -3.90
N TYR A 40 8.00 -6.93 -5.21
CA TYR A 40 8.43 -5.72 -5.94
C TYR A 40 7.27 -4.99 -6.64
N ASN A 41 6.08 -5.56 -6.58
CA ASN A 41 4.88 -4.99 -7.17
C ASN A 41 4.22 -4.06 -6.15
N HIS A 42 4.46 -2.76 -6.27
CA HIS A 42 3.85 -1.76 -5.39
C HIS A 42 2.57 -1.16 -6.00
N GLY A 43 1.92 -1.85 -6.94
CA GLY A 43 0.73 -1.32 -7.62
C GLY A 43 0.99 -0.08 -8.48
N GLY A 44 2.24 0.10 -8.93
CA GLY A 44 2.69 1.29 -9.65
C GLY A 44 3.32 2.37 -8.78
N LEU A 45 3.19 2.27 -7.44
CA LEU A 45 3.71 3.25 -6.50
C LEU A 45 5.24 3.23 -6.42
N PHE A 46 5.80 4.42 -6.20
CA PHE A 46 7.19 4.64 -5.86
C PHE A 46 7.30 5.80 -4.86
N CYS A 47 8.46 5.96 -4.22
CA CYS A 47 8.67 7.01 -3.21
C CYS A 47 8.23 8.40 -3.71
N GLN A 48 8.45 8.71 -4.99
CA GLN A 48 8.05 9.98 -5.59
C GLN A 48 6.52 10.12 -5.76
N GLU A 49 5.77 9.05 -5.99
CA GLU A 49 4.29 9.12 -5.97
C GLU A 49 3.74 9.38 -4.57
N LEU A 50 4.50 9.01 -3.54
CA LEU A 50 4.20 9.30 -2.14
C LEU A 50 4.71 10.70 -1.70
N GLY A 51 5.30 11.46 -2.63
CA GLY A 51 5.77 12.83 -2.41
C GLY A 51 7.18 12.95 -1.83
N TYR A 52 7.97 11.88 -1.82
CA TYR A 52 9.38 11.93 -1.45
C TYR A 52 10.26 12.22 -2.65
N TYR A 53 11.37 12.92 -2.43
CA TYR A 53 12.28 13.29 -3.52
C TYR A 53 13.08 12.12 -4.11
N GLY A 54 13.10 10.98 -3.43
CA GLY A 54 13.79 9.79 -3.90
C GLY A 54 13.64 8.61 -2.96
N GLY A 55 14.42 7.56 -3.25
CA GLY A 55 14.42 6.31 -2.52
C GLY A 55 13.86 5.16 -3.33
N VAL A 56 13.74 4.01 -2.66
CA VAL A 56 13.19 2.79 -3.24
C VAL A 56 12.10 2.31 -2.30
N LEU A 57 10.87 2.26 -2.80
CA LEU A 57 9.75 1.68 -2.07
C LEU A 57 9.97 0.18 -1.91
N SER A 58 9.58 -0.38 -0.77
CA SER A 58 9.72 -1.80 -0.48
C SER A 58 8.40 -2.33 0.08
N CYS A 59 8.25 -3.64 0.05
CA CYS A 59 7.11 -4.34 0.63
C CYS A 59 7.55 -5.13 1.86
N ASN A 60 6.81 -4.99 2.96
CA ASN A 60 7.01 -5.80 4.16
C ASN A 60 6.46 -7.22 3.95
N ASP A 61 6.84 -8.14 4.84
CA ASP A 61 6.35 -9.53 4.83
C ASP A 61 4.82 -9.65 5.10
N ASP A 62 4.19 -8.56 5.56
CA ASP A 62 2.74 -8.43 5.75
C ASP A 62 2.03 -7.66 4.61
N CYS A 63 2.71 -7.46 3.49
CA CYS A 63 2.20 -6.76 2.30
C CYS A 63 1.73 -5.32 2.53
N THR A 64 2.31 -4.69 3.56
CA THR A 64 2.25 -3.24 3.77
C THR A 64 3.43 -2.55 3.11
N LEU A 65 3.24 -1.29 2.69
CA LEU A 65 4.32 -0.48 2.13
C LEU A 65 5.35 -0.11 3.20
N ASP A 66 6.62 -0.44 2.93
CA ASP A 66 7.76 0.08 3.68
C ASP A 66 8.34 1.32 3.00
N ILE A 67 8.08 2.48 3.61
CA ILE A 67 8.60 3.79 3.18
C ILE A 67 9.91 4.17 3.88
N SER A 68 10.48 3.31 4.73
CA SER A 68 11.69 3.61 5.52
C SER A 68 12.87 4.07 4.64
N ARG A 69 12.92 3.56 3.41
CA ARG A 69 13.94 3.90 2.41
C ARG A 69 13.62 5.15 1.59
N CYS A 70 12.42 5.71 1.71
CA CYS A 70 12.04 7.00 1.15
C CYS A 70 12.42 8.15 2.11
N LEU A 71 12.27 7.92 3.43
CA LEU A 71 12.48 8.93 4.47
C LEU A 71 13.81 9.72 4.36
N PRO A 72 14.98 9.10 4.07
CA PRO A 72 16.24 9.83 4.02
C PRO A 72 16.36 10.86 2.89
N TYR A 73 15.49 10.77 1.89
CA TYR A 73 15.46 11.72 0.77
C TYR A 73 14.63 12.97 1.08
N GLY A 74 13.87 12.93 2.18
CA GLY A 74 12.99 14.01 2.59
C GLY A 74 11.80 14.20 1.65
N ARG A 75 10.93 15.10 2.06
CA ARG A 75 9.77 15.57 1.31
C ARG A 75 9.42 16.97 1.77
N CYS A 76 8.79 17.72 0.89
CA CYS A 76 8.20 18.99 1.27
C CYS A 76 7.25 18.84 2.46
N GLY A 77 7.47 19.68 3.48
CA GLY A 77 6.66 19.73 4.70
C GLY A 77 7.16 18.80 5.81
N ASP A 78 8.41 18.35 5.76
CA ASP A 78 9.07 17.54 6.80
C ASP A 78 9.90 18.35 7.81
N GLN A 79 9.76 19.68 7.78
CA GLN A 79 10.47 20.67 8.59
C GLN A 79 11.97 20.72 8.31
N THR A 80 12.43 20.14 7.21
CA THR A 80 13.83 20.18 6.77
C THR A 80 13.87 20.69 5.34
N VAL A 81 14.77 21.64 5.05
CA VAL A 81 14.96 22.11 3.67
C VAL A 81 15.91 21.17 2.95
N GLN A 82 15.43 20.49 1.91
CA GLN A 82 16.21 19.63 1.03
C GLN A 82 16.85 20.49 -0.09
N PRO A 83 18.11 20.96 -0.01
CA PRO A 83 18.61 22.08 -0.82
C PRO A 83 18.67 21.82 -2.33
N LEU A 84 18.60 20.55 -2.74
CA LEU A 84 18.59 20.12 -4.13
C LEU A 84 17.18 20.06 -4.74
N ASN A 85 16.16 20.04 -3.90
CA ASN A 85 14.77 19.73 -4.26
C ASN A 85 13.80 20.83 -3.86
N GLU A 86 14.07 21.55 -2.76
CA GLU A 86 13.27 22.66 -2.29
C GLU A 86 14.14 23.79 -1.73
N SER A 87 13.59 25.01 -1.75
CA SER A 87 14.25 26.19 -1.17
C SER A 87 13.72 26.53 0.22
N CYS A 88 12.65 25.89 0.66
CA CYS A 88 11.95 26.15 1.91
C CYS A 88 11.14 24.91 2.33
N ASP A 89 10.86 24.76 3.62
CA ASP A 89 9.96 23.74 4.17
C ASP A 89 8.90 24.41 5.07
N GLY A 90 7.64 23.99 4.95
CA GLY A 90 6.56 24.41 5.86
C GLY A 90 6.03 25.83 5.65
N THR A 91 5.67 26.50 6.76
CA THR A 91 4.92 27.78 6.78
C THR A 91 5.77 29.03 6.59
N ASP A 92 7.08 28.89 6.33
CA ASP A 92 7.96 30.01 6.02
C ASP A 92 7.55 30.75 4.73
N MET A 93 6.60 30.19 3.95
CA MET A 93 5.79 30.91 2.98
C MET A 93 4.32 30.47 3.06
N ALA A 94 3.52 31.11 3.94
CA ALA A 94 2.05 31.10 3.96
C ALA A 94 1.40 30.05 3.03
N ASP A 95 1.36 28.79 3.46
CA ASP A 95 0.62 27.65 2.93
C ASP A 95 0.60 27.38 1.40
N THR A 96 1.44 28.03 0.58
CA THR A 96 1.25 27.99 -0.89
C THR A 96 2.46 27.47 -1.68
N LEU A 97 3.71 27.59 -1.21
CA LEU A 97 4.86 27.45 -2.12
C LEU A 97 5.51 26.07 -2.24
N CYS A 98 5.08 25.10 -1.45
CA CYS A 98 5.73 23.79 -1.42
C CYS A 98 5.12 22.83 -2.48
N ALA A 99 3.84 23.04 -2.83
CA ALA A 99 3.13 22.33 -3.90
C ALA A 99 2.88 23.16 -5.18
N SER A 100 2.95 24.50 -5.11
CA SER A 100 2.47 25.37 -6.20
C SER A 100 3.52 25.81 -7.23
N ILE A 101 4.82 25.58 -7.00
CA ILE A 101 5.89 26.00 -7.95
C ILE A 101 6.52 24.85 -8.75
N GLY A 102 5.97 23.63 -8.67
CA GLY A 102 6.36 22.55 -9.58
C GLY A 102 7.76 21.96 -9.34
N TYR A 103 8.30 22.13 -8.13
CA TYR A 103 9.43 21.35 -7.66
C TYR A 103 8.87 20.15 -6.88
N MET A 104 8.54 19.11 -7.64
CA MET A 104 8.42 17.74 -7.15
C MET A 104 9.80 17.10 -7.15
#